data_AF-A0A4W3H0T7-F1
#
_entry.id   AF-A0A4W3H0T7-F1
#
_cell.length_a   1.000
_cell.length_b   1.000
_cell.length_c   1.000
_cell.angle_alpha   90.00
_cell.angle_beta   90.00
_cell.angle_gamma   90.00
#
_symmetry.space_group_name_H-M   'P 1'
#
loop_
_entity.id
_entity.type
_entity.pdbx_description
1 polymer ?
#
loop_
_entity_poly.entity_id
_entity_poly.type
_entity_poly.pdbx_seq_one_letter_code
_entity_poly.pdbx_strand_id
1 'polypeptide(L)'
;MSRDYAIFRTLGHHHPIRTEQHDSRWLNEPRFVHVQLIPESDNPEDDKIYFFFRENALDGEYSGKATYARIGQVCKNDFGGHRSLVNKWVTFLKARLLCSVPGLNGIDTHFDELQSVYLMNSKDPKNPFIYGIFTTSSNIFRGSAVCMYSMSDIRRVFLGPFAHREGPTYQWVPFQGRVPYPRPGTCPSNTFGGFQSTKDLPDDVITFARSHPAMYNSVLPINNRPIIIKTDVDYQFTQIVVDRVEAEDGQYNVMFIGTGNTSPPSLPPSLNPQALPSIPTPPP
;
A
#
# COMPACT_ATOMS: atom_id res chain seq x y z
N MET A 1 -17.09 -13.88 -16.27
CA MET A 1 -16.00 -13.81 -15.26
C MET A 1 -16.28 -12.62 -14.36
N SER A 2 -16.40 -12.85 -13.05
CA SER A 2 -16.79 -11.80 -12.09
C SER A 2 -15.76 -10.68 -12.06
N ARG A 3 -16.18 -9.45 -12.39
CA ARG A 3 -15.35 -8.22 -12.40
C ARG A 3 -15.51 -7.40 -11.10
N ASP A 4 -16.09 -7.99 -10.06
CA ASP A 4 -16.32 -7.33 -8.77
C ASP A 4 -15.15 -7.61 -7.81
N TYR A 5 -14.07 -6.85 -7.94
CA TYR A 5 -12.96 -6.87 -6.98
C TYR A 5 -13.30 -5.98 -5.78
N ALA A 6 -13.12 -6.50 -4.56
CA ALA A 6 -13.39 -5.74 -3.35
C ALA A 6 -12.60 -6.25 -2.15
N ILE A 7 -12.43 -5.37 -1.15
CA ILE A 7 -11.94 -5.72 0.18
C ILE A 7 -13.14 -5.98 1.08
N PHE A 8 -13.21 -7.17 1.67
CA PHE A 8 -14.31 -7.59 2.54
C PHE A 8 -13.87 -7.85 3.98
N ARG A 9 -14.77 -7.58 4.92
CA ARG A 9 -14.72 -8.16 6.27
C ARG A 9 -15.97 -8.98 6.50
N THR A 10 -15.79 -10.26 6.80
CA THR A 10 -16.82 -11.26 7.05
C THR A 10 -16.57 -11.96 8.39
N LEU A 11 -17.43 -12.92 8.77
CA LEU A 11 -17.27 -13.80 9.94
C LEU A 11 -17.33 -13.12 11.32
N GLY A 12 -17.67 -11.83 11.40
CA GLY A 12 -17.90 -11.12 12.66
C GLY A 12 -19.38 -11.13 13.09
N HIS A 13 -19.65 -10.56 14.27
CA HIS A 13 -21.02 -10.37 14.79
C HIS A 13 -21.84 -9.30 14.03
N HIS A 14 -21.19 -8.51 13.17
CA HIS A 14 -21.81 -7.46 12.38
C HIS A 14 -22.00 -7.91 10.92
N HIS A 15 -22.89 -7.23 10.21
CA HIS A 15 -23.08 -7.43 8.78
C HIS A 15 -21.73 -7.33 8.02
N PRO A 16 -21.54 -8.15 6.96
CA PRO A 16 -20.35 -8.05 6.12
C PRO A 16 -20.13 -6.64 5.59
N ILE A 17 -18.89 -6.17 5.62
CA ILE A 17 -18.49 -4.86 5.10
C ILE A 17 -17.65 -5.03 3.86
N ARG A 18 -17.82 -4.13 2.88
CA ARG A 18 -17.05 -4.14 1.64
C ARG A 18 -16.68 -2.75 1.12
N THR A 19 -15.79 -2.67 0.15
CA THR A 19 -15.57 -1.45 -0.65
C THR A 19 -16.77 -1.16 -1.54
N GLU A 20 -16.90 0.09 -1.99
CA GLU A 20 -17.86 0.47 -3.04
C GLU A 20 -17.69 -0.38 -4.29
N GLN A 21 -18.82 -0.74 -4.90
CA GLN A 21 -18.87 -1.64 -6.04
C GLN A 21 -18.92 -0.83 -7.33
N HIS A 22 -18.19 -1.28 -8.36
CA HIS A 22 -18.15 -0.62 -9.67
C HIS A 22 -17.68 0.84 -9.63
N ASP A 23 -16.86 1.19 -8.64
CA ASP A 23 -16.22 2.51 -8.54
C ASP A 23 -14.70 2.37 -8.65
N SER A 24 -14.17 2.72 -9.82
CA SER A 24 -12.74 2.58 -10.10
C SER A 24 -11.88 3.48 -9.20
N ARG A 25 -12.42 4.58 -8.67
CA ARG A 25 -11.71 5.46 -7.72
C ARG A 25 -11.30 4.66 -6.48
N TRP A 26 -12.14 3.72 -6.05
CA TRP A 26 -11.87 2.84 -4.93
C TRP A 26 -10.88 1.75 -5.31
N LEU A 27 -11.21 0.95 -6.32
CA LEU A 27 -10.38 -0.17 -6.77
C LEU A 27 -10.54 -0.36 -8.29
N ASN A 28 -9.42 -0.36 -9.03
CA ASN A 28 -9.45 -0.46 -10.49
C ASN A 28 -8.71 -1.70 -11.00
N GLU A 29 -9.44 -2.82 -11.15
CA GLU A 29 -8.86 -4.12 -11.51
C GLU A 29 -7.66 -4.55 -10.64
N PRO A 30 -7.78 -4.52 -9.30
CA PRO A 30 -6.66 -4.78 -8.40
C PRO A 30 -6.21 -6.25 -8.41
N ARG A 31 -4.94 -6.45 -8.06
CA ARG A 31 -4.34 -7.72 -7.65
C ARG A 31 -3.80 -7.57 -6.23
N PHE A 32 -4.48 -8.22 -5.27
CA PHE A 32 -4.10 -8.19 -3.86
C PHE A 32 -2.88 -9.08 -3.59
N VAL A 33 -1.97 -8.59 -2.75
CA VAL A 33 -0.68 -9.21 -2.45
C VAL A 33 -0.58 -9.59 -0.97
N HIS A 34 -0.94 -8.67 -0.07
CA HIS A 34 -0.78 -8.90 1.38
C HIS A 34 -1.79 -8.08 2.19
N VAL A 35 -2.09 -8.53 3.40
CA VAL A 35 -2.91 -7.81 4.38
C VAL A 35 -2.30 -7.95 5.77
N GLN A 36 -2.24 -6.86 6.52
CA GLN A 36 -1.62 -6.86 7.85
C GLN A 36 -2.35 -5.92 8.81
N LEU A 37 -2.57 -6.37 10.04
CA LEU A 37 -2.99 -5.52 11.16
C LEU A 37 -1.75 -4.81 11.74
N ILE A 38 -1.79 -3.49 11.84
CA ILE A 38 -0.74 -2.68 12.46
C ILE A 38 -1.40 -1.75 13.49
N PRO A 39 -1.03 -1.84 14.79
CA PRO A 39 -1.48 -0.90 15.81
C PRO A 39 -0.97 0.52 15.52
N GLU A 40 -1.82 1.52 15.71
CA GLU A 40 -1.45 2.94 15.53
C GLU A 40 -1.06 3.62 16.85
N SER A 41 -1.62 3.15 17.97
CA SER A 41 -1.39 3.68 19.31
C SER A 41 -1.44 2.56 20.36
N ASP A 42 -1.37 2.89 21.65
CA ASP A 42 -1.63 1.93 22.72
C ASP A 42 -3.13 1.64 22.92
N ASN A 43 -4.01 2.43 22.27
CA ASN A 43 -5.44 2.18 22.22
C ASN A 43 -5.78 1.26 21.02
N PRO A 44 -6.29 0.04 21.26
CA PRO A 44 -6.67 -0.88 20.19
C PRO A 44 -7.82 -0.39 19.28
N GLU A 45 -8.53 0.67 19.66
CA GLU A 45 -9.54 1.32 18.80
C GLU A 45 -8.91 2.04 17.61
N ASP A 46 -7.63 2.42 17.71
CA ASP A 46 -6.90 3.08 16.63
C ASP A 46 -6.27 2.07 15.66
N ASP A 47 -6.38 0.77 15.92
CA ASP A 47 -5.87 -0.31 15.08
C ASP A 47 -6.34 -0.17 13.62
N LYS A 48 -5.39 -0.29 12.69
CA LYS A 48 -5.68 -0.29 11.24
C LYS A 48 -5.23 -1.56 10.56
N ILE A 49 -5.98 -1.92 9.53
CA ILE A 49 -5.64 -3.01 8.61
C ILE A 49 -5.14 -2.39 7.32
N TYR A 50 -3.92 -2.77 6.94
CA TYR A 50 -3.25 -2.33 5.73
C TYR A 50 -3.31 -3.40 4.65
N PHE A 51 -3.68 -3.00 3.44
CA PHE A 51 -3.79 -3.86 2.27
C PHE A 51 -2.73 -3.45 1.24
N PHE A 52 -1.97 -4.40 0.75
CA PHE A 52 -0.98 -4.19 -0.29
C PHE A 52 -1.47 -4.84 -1.57
N PHE A 53 -1.52 -4.06 -2.65
CA PHE A 53 -2.05 -4.51 -3.93
C PHE A 53 -1.45 -3.69 -5.07
N ARG A 54 -1.65 -4.13 -6.30
CA ARG A 54 -1.43 -3.31 -7.51
C ARG A 54 -2.72 -3.19 -8.29
N GLU A 55 -2.92 -2.08 -8.98
CA GLU A 55 -4.13 -1.82 -9.77
C GLU A 55 -3.80 -1.01 -11.03
N ASN A 56 -4.72 -0.94 -11.97
CA ASN A 56 -4.56 -0.06 -13.14
C ASN A 56 -4.67 1.41 -12.69
N ALA A 57 -3.75 2.25 -13.17
CA ALA A 57 -3.80 3.69 -12.95
C ALA A 57 -5.08 4.30 -13.53
N LEU A 58 -5.55 5.37 -12.88
CA LEU A 58 -6.68 6.18 -13.32
C LEU A 58 -6.20 7.51 -13.88
N ASP A 59 -5.17 7.45 -14.69
CA ASP A 59 -4.72 8.62 -15.43
C ASP A 59 -5.67 8.78 -16.63
N GLY A 60 -5.94 10.01 -17.07
CA GLY A 60 -6.99 10.32 -18.07
C GLY A 60 -6.87 9.50 -19.36
N GLU A 61 -7.89 9.54 -20.23
CA GLU A 61 -7.98 8.70 -21.44
C GLU A 61 -6.76 8.75 -22.38
N TYR A 62 -5.93 9.79 -22.26
CA TYR A 62 -4.73 10.02 -23.08
C TYR A 62 -3.42 9.49 -22.49
N SER A 63 -3.38 9.16 -21.19
CA SER A 63 -2.22 8.52 -20.56
C SER A 63 -2.35 7.02 -20.72
N GLY A 64 -1.40 6.41 -21.42
CA GLY A 64 -1.38 4.97 -21.67
C GLY A 64 -1.56 4.12 -20.41
N LYS A 65 -1.95 2.86 -20.59
CA LYS A 65 -2.19 1.94 -19.47
C LYS A 65 -0.94 1.82 -18.59
N ALA A 66 -1.07 2.22 -17.34
CA ALA A 66 -0.03 2.08 -16.31
C ALA A 66 -0.56 1.26 -15.12
N THR A 67 0.35 0.63 -14.39
CA THR A 67 0.07 -0.06 -13.13
C THR A 67 0.52 0.83 -11.99
N TYR A 68 -0.22 0.88 -10.88
CA TYR A 68 0.25 1.46 -9.62
C TYR A 68 0.24 0.41 -8.52
N ALA A 69 1.38 0.25 -7.86
CA ALA A 69 1.44 -0.38 -6.55
C ALA A 69 0.79 0.53 -5.51
N ARG A 70 0.01 -0.05 -4.62
CA ARG A 70 -0.81 0.65 -3.62
C ARG A 70 -0.66 0.04 -2.25
N ILE A 71 -0.75 0.91 -1.25
CA ILE A 71 -1.10 0.56 0.11
C ILE A 71 -2.46 1.19 0.42
N GLY A 72 -3.40 0.39 0.93
CA GLY A 72 -4.69 0.83 1.45
C GLY A 72 -4.75 0.69 2.97
N GLN A 73 -5.50 1.55 3.65
CA GLN A 73 -5.81 1.42 5.07
C GLN A 73 -7.32 1.36 5.30
N VAL A 74 -7.75 0.65 6.33
CA VAL A 74 -9.08 0.77 6.95
C VAL A 74 -8.93 0.67 8.47
N CYS A 75 -9.82 1.31 9.21
CA CYS A 75 -9.90 1.13 10.66
C CYS A 75 -10.54 -0.22 11.00
N LYS A 76 -9.94 -0.93 11.96
CA LYS A 76 -10.43 -2.24 12.41
C LYS A 76 -11.86 -2.18 12.93
N ASN A 77 -12.22 -1.08 13.59
CA ASN A 77 -13.55 -0.81 14.16
C ASN A 77 -14.47 0.01 13.23
N ASP A 78 -14.20 0.04 11.92
CA ASP A 78 -15.13 0.63 10.95
C ASP A 78 -16.36 -0.27 10.78
N PHE A 79 -17.57 0.28 10.95
CA PHE A 79 -18.84 -0.45 10.81
C PHE A 79 -19.75 0.10 9.70
N GLY A 80 -19.17 0.91 8.81
CA GLY A 80 -19.88 1.64 7.77
C GLY A 80 -20.64 2.87 8.28
N GLY A 81 -21.30 3.56 7.35
CA GLY A 81 -22.10 4.74 7.65
C GLY A 81 -23.55 4.40 7.99
N HIS A 82 -24.26 5.37 8.58
CA HIS A 82 -25.65 5.19 9.01
C HIS A 82 -26.66 5.28 7.86
N ARG A 83 -26.59 6.34 7.03
CA ARG A 83 -27.50 6.57 5.90
C ARG A 83 -26.85 6.27 4.54
N SER A 84 -25.62 6.75 4.37
CA SER A 84 -24.77 6.53 3.20
C SER A 84 -23.63 5.57 3.57
N LEU A 85 -23.04 4.89 2.57
CA LEU A 85 -22.02 3.85 2.81
C LEU A 85 -22.47 2.78 3.83
N VAL A 86 -23.74 2.41 3.81
CA VAL A 86 -24.29 1.34 4.67
C VAL A 86 -23.58 0.03 4.35
N ASN A 87 -23.00 -0.59 5.37
CA ASN A 87 -22.17 -1.81 5.27
C ASN A 87 -21.01 -1.67 4.25
N LYS A 88 -20.48 -0.45 4.09
CA LYS A 88 -19.29 -0.17 3.29
C LYS A 88 -18.27 0.59 4.10
N TRP A 89 -16.99 0.37 3.84
CA TRP A 89 -15.91 1.08 4.54
C TRP A 89 -16.11 2.59 4.46
N VAL A 90 -15.90 3.31 5.55
CA VAL A 90 -15.88 4.80 5.59
C VAL A 90 -14.44 5.30 5.74
N THR A 91 -13.57 4.48 6.31
CA THR A 91 -12.18 4.81 6.63
C THR A 91 -11.18 4.36 5.56
N PHE A 92 -11.68 3.82 4.44
CA PHE A 92 -10.83 3.35 3.35
C PHE A 92 -10.10 4.51 2.67
N LEU A 93 -8.77 4.45 2.70
CA LEU A 93 -7.88 5.31 1.92
C LEU A 93 -6.80 4.47 1.26
N LYS A 94 -6.33 4.89 0.08
CA LYS A 94 -5.18 4.29 -0.61
C LYS A 94 -4.15 5.33 -1.05
N ALA A 95 -2.89 4.96 -1.02
CA ALA A 95 -1.77 5.75 -1.52
C ALA A 95 -0.94 4.92 -2.50
N ARG A 96 -0.25 5.58 -3.44
CA ARG A 96 0.72 4.91 -4.34
C ARG A 96 1.99 4.60 -3.56
N LEU A 97 2.51 3.37 -3.70
CA LEU A 97 3.87 3.02 -3.31
C LEU A 97 4.77 3.24 -4.52
N LEU A 98 5.72 4.16 -4.42
CA LEU A 98 6.72 4.36 -5.47
C LEU A 98 7.93 3.49 -5.20
N CYS A 99 8.40 2.77 -6.22
CA CYS A 99 9.72 2.13 -6.21
C CYS A 99 10.40 2.49 -7.52
N SER A 100 11.34 3.44 -7.49
CA SER A 100 12.01 3.94 -8.68
C SER A 100 13.48 4.23 -8.45
N VAL A 101 14.23 4.26 -9.54
CA VAL A 101 15.63 4.68 -9.58
C VAL A 101 15.70 6.02 -10.31
N PRO A 102 16.21 7.07 -9.65
CA PRO A 102 16.40 8.37 -10.30
C PRO A 102 17.37 8.27 -11.47
N GLY A 103 16.93 8.70 -12.66
CA GLY A 103 17.78 8.71 -13.86
C GLY A 103 18.63 9.98 -13.97
N LEU A 104 19.76 9.89 -14.65
CA LEU A 104 20.68 11.03 -14.88
C LEU A 104 20.01 12.19 -15.64
N ASN A 105 19.04 11.88 -16.50
CA ASN A 105 18.31 12.87 -17.30
C ASN A 105 17.00 13.35 -16.62
N GLY A 106 16.81 13.05 -15.33
CA GLY A 106 15.57 13.35 -14.59
C GLY A 106 14.38 12.46 -14.94
N ILE A 107 14.61 11.37 -15.70
CA ILE A 107 13.59 10.37 -16.01
C ILE A 107 13.82 9.16 -15.10
N ASP A 108 12.89 8.93 -14.19
CA ASP A 108 12.95 7.83 -13.25
C ASP A 108 12.59 6.50 -13.92
N THR A 109 13.28 5.43 -13.54
CA THR A 109 12.91 4.06 -13.91
C THR A 109 12.04 3.47 -12.82
N HIS A 110 10.76 3.21 -13.13
CA HIS A 110 9.77 2.71 -12.17
C HIS A 110 9.63 1.18 -12.20
N PHE A 111 9.39 0.62 -11.01
CA PHE A 111 9.01 -0.77 -10.79
C PHE A 111 7.62 -0.74 -10.11
N ASP A 112 6.56 -0.76 -10.90
CA ASP A 112 5.18 -0.59 -10.38
C ASP A 112 4.45 -1.92 -10.12
N GLU A 113 5.00 -3.04 -10.59
CA GLU A 113 4.38 -4.36 -10.46
C GLU A 113 4.73 -5.00 -9.11
N LEU A 114 3.96 -4.67 -8.06
CA LEU A 114 4.12 -5.28 -6.74
C LEU A 114 3.84 -6.80 -6.79
N GLN A 115 4.81 -7.59 -6.32
CA GLN A 115 4.73 -9.07 -6.30
C GLN A 115 4.59 -9.67 -4.91
N SER A 116 5.32 -9.13 -3.93
CA SER A 116 5.37 -9.67 -2.57
C SER A 116 5.64 -8.57 -1.57
N VAL A 117 5.11 -8.71 -0.35
CA VAL A 117 5.36 -7.82 0.77
C VAL A 117 5.71 -8.64 2.00
N TYR A 118 6.73 -8.21 2.73
CA TYR A 118 7.12 -8.77 4.02
C TYR A 118 7.27 -7.65 5.05
N LEU A 119 6.67 -7.83 6.22
CA LEU A 119 6.79 -6.89 7.33
C LEU A 119 7.82 -7.42 8.32
N MET A 120 8.89 -6.67 8.48
CA MET A 120 9.89 -6.92 9.50
C MET A 120 9.49 -6.17 10.77
N ASN A 121 9.17 -6.93 11.81
CA ASN A 121 8.88 -6.35 13.11
C ASN A 121 10.09 -5.58 13.63
N SER A 122 9.86 -4.34 14.09
CA SER A 122 10.85 -3.60 14.87
C SER A 122 10.61 -3.84 16.36
N LYS A 123 11.38 -3.18 17.22
CA LYS A 123 11.11 -3.21 18.67
C LYS A 123 9.75 -2.60 19.01
N ASP A 124 9.28 -1.67 18.18
CA ASP A 124 7.96 -1.07 18.29
C ASP A 124 6.99 -1.73 17.30
N PRO A 125 5.97 -2.47 17.77
CA PRO A 125 5.00 -3.13 16.89
C PRO A 125 4.20 -2.15 16.03
N LYS A 126 4.16 -0.86 16.38
CA LYS A 126 3.51 0.20 15.60
C LYS A 126 4.36 0.63 14.41
N ASN A 127 5.64 0.26 14.36
CA ASN A 127 6.57 0.70 13.32
C ASN A 127 7.35 -0.47 12.71
N PRO A 128 6.69 -1.46 12.06
CA PRO A 128 7.37 -2.44 11.24
C PRO A 128 8.00 -1.78 10.01
N PHE A 129 9.13 -2.32 9.54
CA PHE A 129 9.67 -1.99 8.23
C PHE A 129 8.98 -2.85 7.17
N ILE A 130 8.54 -2.22 6.09
CA ILE A 130 7.85 -2.92 5.01
C ILE A 130 8.80 -3.11 3.85
N TYR A 131 9.10 -4.38 3.53
CA TYR A 131 9.86 -4.76 2.34
C TYR A 131 8.88 -5.15 1.24
N GLY A 132 9.03 -4.57 0.06
CA GLY A 132 8.24 -4.92 -1.12
C GLY A 132 9.13 -5.34 -2.28
N ILE A 133 8.77 -6.43 -2.96
CA ILE A 133 9.30 -6.78 -4.28
C ILE A 133 8.43 -6.13 -5.35
N PHE A 134 9.08 -5.45 -6.27
CA PHE A 134 8.47 -4.84 -7.43
C PHE A 134 9.17 -5.31 -8.70
N THR A 135 8.42 -5.40 -9.80
CA THR A 135 8.97 -5.68 -11.12
C THR A 135 8.61 -4.56 -12.10
N THR A 136 9.30 -4.51 -13.22
CA THR A 136 8.95 -3.63 -14.35
C THR A 136 7.62 -4.07 -14.98
N SER A 137 6.82 -3.13 -15.48
CA SER A 137 5.61 -3.43 -16.26
C SER A 137 5.91 -3.78 -17.72
N SER A 138 7.15 -3.54 -18.18
CA SER A 138 7.55 -3.82 -19.56
C SER A 138 7.71 -5.32 -19.79
N ASN A 139 7.12 -5.81 -20.89
CA ASN A 139 7.33 -7.19 -21.34
C ASN A 139 8.73 -7.41 -21.94
N ILE A 140 9.40 -6.33 -22.37
CA ILE A 140 10.71 -6.38 -23.04
C ILE A 140 11.82 -6.20 -21.99
N PHE A 141 11.68 -5.18 -21.14
CA PHE A 141 12.65 -4.90 -20.09
C PHE A 141 12.24 -5.63 -18.82
N ARG A 142 12.97 -6.71 -18.50
CA ARG A 142 12.78 -7.47 -17.28
C ARG A 142 13.65 -6.90 -16.18
N GLY A 143 13.01 -6.31 -15.18
CA GLY A 143 13.67 -5.81 -13.99
C GLY A 143 12.91 -6.16 -12.74
N SER A 144 13.65 -6.36 -11.64
CA SER A 144 13.13 -6.52 -10.29
C SER A 144 13.82 -5.53 -9.36
N ALA A 145 13.10 -5.04 -8.37
CA ALA A 145 13.62 -4.17 -7.33
C ALA A 145 13.04 -4.57 -5.98
N VAL A 146 13.82 -4.36 -4.92
CA VAL A 146 13.34 -4.42 -3.54
C VAL A 146 13.34 -3.01 -2.99
N CYS A 147 12.19 -2.54 -2.52
CA CYS A 147 12.05 -1.26 -1.84
C CYS A 147 11.64 -1.47 -0.38
N MET A 148 12.12 -0.60 0.50
CA MET A 148 11.81 -0.60 1.92
C MET A 148 11.05 0.68 2.28
N TYR A 149 9.98 0.57 3.06
CA TYR A 149 9.14 1.69 3.48
C TYR A 149 9.02 1.76 5.00
N SER A 150 8.91 2.97 5.53
CA SER A 150 8.65 3.23 6.94
C SER A 150 7.16 3.46 7.18
N MET A 151 6.65 3.02 8.33
CA MET A 151 5.27 3.34 8.73
C MET A 151 5.06 4.83 9.01
N SER A 152 6.10 5.57 9.41
CA SER A 152 6.01 7.01 9.61
C SER A 152 5.75 7.76 8.30
N ASP A 153 6.40 7.39 7.19
CA ASP A 153 6.16 8.00 5.88
C ASP A 153 4.79 7.62 5.32
N ILE A 154 4.36 6.37 5.51
CA ILE A 154 3.03 5.91 5.15
C ILE A 154 1.95 6.74 5.85
N ARG A 155 2.07 6.92 7.18
CA ARG A 155 1.15 7.75 7.97
C ARG A 155 1.17 9.20 7.51
N ARG A 156 2.35 9.77 7.25
CA ARG A 156 2.50 11.14 6.74
C ARG A 156 1.72 11.33 5.44
N VAL A 157 1.78 10.37 4.52
CA VAL A 157 1.03 10.42 3.26
C VAL A 157 -0.48 10.30 3.52
N PHE A 158 -0.93 9.38 4.37
CA PHE A 158 -2.35 9.27 4.72
C PHE A 158 -2.90 10.49 5.45
N LEU A 159 -2.07 11.25 6.15
CA LEU A 159 -2.42 12.54 6.75
C LEU A 159 -2.30 13.73 5.78
N GLY A 160 -1.72 13.52 4.60
CA GLY A 160 -1.49 14.53 3.57
C GLY A 160 -2.75 14.90 2.76
N PRO A 161 -2.57 15.54 1.59
CA PRO A 161 -3.68 15.95 0.74
C PRO A 161 -4.34 14.74 0.05
N PHE A 162 -5.68 14.76 0.01
CA PHE A 162 -6.46 13.83 -0.78
C PHE A 162 -6.28 14.14 -2.28
N ALA A 163 -6.33 13.10 -3.12
CA ALA A 163 -6.37 13.27 -4.56
C ALA A 163 -7.77 13.74 -4.97
N HIS A 164 -7.83 14.81 -5.77
CA HIS A 164 -9.07 15.43 -6.21
C HIS A 164 -9.08 15.64 -7.72
N ARG A 165 -10.28 15.60 -8.30
CA ARG A 165 -10.51 15.92 -9.70
C ARG A 165 -11.95 16.43 -9.87
N GLU A 166 -12.12 17.59 -10.51
CA GLU A 166 -13.44 18.22 -10.70
C GLU A 166 -14.35 17.43 -11.66
N GLY A 167 -13.77 16.74 -12.65
CA GLY A 167 -14.53 15.94 -13.61
C GLY A 167 -13.67 14.95 -14.39
N PRO A 168 -14.26 14.06 -15.22
CA PRO A 168 -13.55 12.94 -15.84
C PRO A 168 -12.34 13.29 -16.70
N THR A 169 -12.31 14.50 -17.26
CA THR A 169 -11.27 15.00 -18.18
C THR A 169 -10.18 15.79 -17.48
N TYR A 170 -10.36 16.13 -16.20
CA TYR A 170 -9.41 16.95 -15.46
C TYR A 170 -8.20 16.12 -15.00
N GLN A 171 -7.10 16.78 -14.68
CA GLN A 171 -5.96 16.13 -14.05
C GLN A 171 -6.21 15.95 -12.56
N TRP A 172 -5.56 14.94 -11.97
CA TRP A 172 -5.52 14.80 -10.52
C TRP A 172 -4.74 15.96 -9.91
N VAL A 173 -5.32 16.60 -8.89
CA VAL A 173 -4.73 17.71 -8.14
C VAL A 173 -4.82 17.43 -6.64
N PRO A 174 -3.95 18.03 -5.81
CA PRO A 174 -4.11 17.93 -4.36
C PRO A 174 -5.35 18.72 -3.94
N PHE A 175 -6.23 18.11 -3.14
CA PHE A 175 -7.41 18.79 -2.61
C PHE A 175 -7.00 19.99 -1.74
N GLN A 176 -7.46 21.19 -2.12
CA GLN A 176 -7.18 22.46 -1.42
C GLN A 176 -8.39 22.98 -0.60
N GLY A 177 -9.54 22.32 -0.69
CA GLY A 177 -10.74 22.73 0.03
C GLY A 177 -10.68 22.41 1.52
N ARG A 178 -11.77 22.73 2.23
CA ARG A 178 -11.92 22.37 3.64
C ARG A 178 -12.17 20.87 3.78
N VAL A 179 -11.25 20.18 4.45
CA VAL A 179 -11.44 18.77 4.84
C VAL A 179 -12.44 18.71 6.00
N PRO A 180 -13.48 17.84 5.95
CA PRO A 180 -14.47 17.74 7.01
C PRO A 180 -13.89 17.12 8.29
N TYR A 181 -14.60 17.28 9.41
CA TYR A 181 -14.19 16.78 10.72
C TYR A 181 -15.21 15.76 11.28
N PRO A 182 -14.77 14.62 11.84
CA PRO A 182 -13.37 14.17 11.96
C PRO A 182 -12.77 13.86 10.58
N ARG A 183 -11.44 13.94 10.49
CA ARG A 183 -10.74 13.76 9.21
C ARG A 183 -11.06 12.36 8.63
N PRO A 184 -11.52 12.26 7.38
CA PRO A 184 -11.73 10.97 6.72
C PRO A 184 -10.49 10.08 6.80
N GLY A 185 -10.68 8.81 7.18
CA GLY A 185 -9.60 7.85 7.43
C GLY A 185 -9.10 7.78 8.88
N THR A 186 -9.58 8.64 9.78
CA THR A 186 -9.36 8.53 11.23
C THR A 186 -10.34 7.52 11.85
N CYS A 187 -9.86 6.70 12.78
CA CYS A 187 -10.69 5.70 13.45
C CYS A 187 -11.59 6.35 14.51
N PRO A 188 -12.84 5.89 14.68
CA PRO A 188 -13.64 6.30 15.83
C PRO A 188 -12.95 5.82 17.11
N SER A 189 -12.90 6.68 18.12
CA SER A 189 -12.13 6.45 19.34
C SER A 189 -12.83 7.13 20.50
N ASN A 190 -12.91 6.44 21.63
CA ASN A 190 -13.54 6.97 22.85
C ASN A 190 -12.71 8.07 23.52
N THR A 191 -11.42 8.14 23.21
CA THR A 191 -10.49 9.09 23.82
C THR A 191 -10.50 10.48 23.15
N PHE A 192 -10.74 10.54 21.84
CA PHE A 192 -10.64 11.79 21.07
C PHE A 192 -11.69 11.86 19.96
N GLY A 193 -12.28 13.03 19.76
CA GLY A 193 -13.20 13.31 18.64
C GLY A 193 -14.69 13.10 18.96
N GLY A 194 -15.03 12.40 20.04
CA GLY A 194 -16.43 12.29 20.51
C GLY A 194 -17.33 11.38 19.68
N PHE A 195 -16.78 10.61 18.73
CA PHE A 195 -17.51 9.65 17.91
C PHE A 195 -17.10 8.23 18.29
N GLN A 196 -18.05 7.46 18.83
CA GLN A 196 -17.82 6.08 19.28
C GLN A 196 -17.96 5.07 18.15
N SER A 197 -18.66 5.43 17.07
CA SER A 197 -18.86 4.58 15.90
C SER A 197 -18.74 5.35 14.59
N THR A 198 -18.33 4.67 13.52
CA THR A 198 -18.40 5.24 12.15
C THR A 198 -19.83 5.55 11.70
N LYS A 199 -20.83 4.95 12.36
CA LYS A 199 -22.24 5.24 12.10
C LYS A 199 -22.67 6.62 12.61
N ASP A 200 -21.95 7.16 13.59
CA ASP A 200 -22.25 8.48 14.18
C ASP A 200 -21.58 9.63 13.41
N LEU A 201 -20.84 9.30 12.34
CA LEU A 201 -20.13 10.30 11.56
C LEU A 201 -21.08 11.22 10.78
N PRO A 202 -20.79 12.53 10.70
CA PRO A 202 -21.54 13.49 9.91
C PRO A 202 -21.62 13.15 8.41
N ASP A 203 -22.71 13.55 7.75
CA ASP A 203 -22.96 13.24 6.33
C ASP A 203 -21.90 13.83 5.38
N ASP A 204 -21.28 14.97 5.73
CA ASP A 204 -20.21 15.60 4.93
C ASP A 204 -18.91 14.77 4.95
N VAL A 205 -18.55 14.18 6.10
CA VAL A 205 -17.44 13.23 6.23
C VAL A 205 -17.67 11.99 5.36
N ILE A 206 -18.88 11.41 5.42
CA ILE A 206 -19.25 10.23 4.61
C ILE A 206 -19.19 10.55 3.11
N THR A 207 -19.74 11.69 2.71
CA THR A 207 -19.76 12.13 1.31
C THR A 207 -18.35 12.39 0.79
N PHE A 208 -17.50 12.99 1.61
CA PHE A 208 -16.09 13.23 1.28
C PHE A 208 -15.33 11.92 1.12
N ALA A 209 -15.41 11.01 2.10
CA ALA A 209 -14.73 9.72 2.06
C ALA A 209 -15.13 8.90 0.83
N ARG A 210 -16.42 8.93 0.47
CA ARG A 210 -16.95 8.24 -0.72
C ARG A 210 -16.29 8.68 -2.02
N SER A 211 -15.97 9.96 -2.12
CA SER A 211 -15.44 10.58 -3.34
C SER A 211 -13.92 10.74 -3.36
N HIS A 212 -13.25 10.64 -2.21
CA HIS A 212 -11.81 10.83 -2.03
C HIS A 212 -11.10 9.63 -1.38
N PRO A 213 -11.20 8.41 -1.95
CA PRO A 213 -10.54 7.23 -1.40
C PRO A 213 -9.01 7.23 -1.64
N ALA A 214 -8.46 8.12 -2.47
CA ALA A 214 -7.04 8.13 -2.82
C ALA A 214 -6.31 9.35 -2.27
N MET A 215 -5.06 9.16 -1.84
CA MET A 215 -4.14 10.23 -1.45
C MET A 215 -3.40 10.76 -2.69
N TYR A 216 -3.12 12.06 -2.71
CA TYR A 216 -2.40 12.70 -3.82
C TYR A 216 -0.91 12.37 -3.77
N ASN A 217 -0.31 12.47 -2.58
CA ASN A 217 1.10 12.15 -2.40
C ASN A 217 1.33 10.64 -2.49
N SER A 218 2.48 10.27 -3.04
CA SER A 218 2.95 8.89 -3.04
C SER A 218 3.84 8.63 -1.83
N VAL A 219 3.84 7.39 -1.34
CA VAL A 219 4.79 6.90 -0.35
C VAL A 219 6.09 6.56 -1.07
N LEU A 220 7.17 7.26 -0.71
CA LEU A 220 8.51 7.03 -1.23
C LEU A 220 9.23 5.96 -0.39
N PRO A 221 10.13 5.17 -1.00
CA PRO A 221 10.93 4.21 -0.25
C PRO A 221 11.97 4.97 0.58
N ILE A 222 12.46 4.35 1.65
CA ILE A 222 13.54 4.91 2.49
C ILE A 222 14.73 5.26 1.57
N ASN A 223 15.27 6.47 1.75
CA ASN A 223 16.31 7.07 0.91
C ASN A 223 15.91 7.39 -0.54
N ASN A 224 14.64 7.29 -0.91
CA ASN A 224 14.10 7.54 -2.26
C ASN A 224 14.71 6.65 -3.35
N ARG A 225 15.12 5.41 -3.00
CA ARG A 225 15.70 4.43 -3.92
C ARG A 225 15.46 2.99 -3.43
N PRO A 226 15.42 2.00 -4.33
CA PRO A 226 15.42 0.59 -3.94
C PRO A 226 16.73 0.19 -3.26
N ILE A 227 16.66 -0.82 -2.40
CA ILE A 227 17.82 -1.42 -1.73
C ILE A 227 18.52 -2.46 -2.61
N ILE A 228 17.78 -3.11 -3.51
CA ILE A 228 18.30 -4.08 -4.49
C ILE A 228 17.65 -3.80 -5.83
N ILE A 229 18.43 -3.87 -6.91
CA ILE A 229 17.97 -3.82 -8.29
C ILE A 229 18.58 -4.98 -9.05
N LYS A 230 17.78 -5.66 -9.89
CA LYS A 230 18.23 -6.68 -10.83
C LYS A 230 17.55 -6.47 -12.18
N THR A 231 18.35 -6.14 -13.20
CA THR A 231 17.89 -5.86 -14.58
C THR A 231 18.70 -6.61 -15.63
N ASP A 232 19.79 -7.27 -15.23
CA ASP A 232 20.77 -7.98 -16.05
C ASP A 232 20.55 -9.50 -16.03
N VAL A 233 19.33 -9.94 -15.73
CA VAL A 233 18.97 -11.35 -15.54
C VAL A 233 17.66 -11.69 -16.24
N ASP A 234 17.47 -12.96 -16.57
CA ASP A 234 16.30 -13.47 -17.30
C ASP A 234 15.12 -13.86 -16.40
N TYR A 235 15.33 -13.91 -15.08
CA TYR A 235 14.33 -14.17 -14.05
C TYR A 235 13.82 -12.89 -13.38
N GLN A 236 12.68 -13.00 -12.68
CA GLN A 236 12.13 -11.94 -11.85
C GLN A 236 11.97 -12.41 -10.41
N PHE A 237 12.06 -11.45 -9.47
CA PHE A 237 11.76 -11.70 -8.07
C PHE A 237 10.26 -11.92 -7.87
N THR A 238 9.91 -12.88 -7.03
CA THR A 238 8.51 -13.28 -6.82
C THR A 238 8.07 -13.22 -5.37
N GLN A 239 8.95 -13.58 -4.43
CA GLN A 239 8.65 -13.67 -3.00
C GLN A 239 9.84 -13.19 -2.17
N ILE A 240 9.58 -12.60 -1.01
CA ILE A 240 10.61 -12.16 -0.07
C ILE A 240 10.23 -12.54 1.35
N VAL A 241 11.21 -13.01 2.10
CA VAL A 241 11.20 -13.02 3.56
C VAL A 241 12.52 -12.44 4.05
N VAL A 242 12.51 -11.84 5.24
CA VAL A 242 13.71 -11.20 5.80
C VAL A 242 13.87 -11.67 7.23
N ASP A 243 15.10 -12.06 7.58
CA ASP A 243 15.47 -12.46 8.93
C ASP A 243 16.44 -11.43 9.56
N ARG A 244 16.34 -11.20 10.87
CA ARG A 244 17.26 -10.34 11.60
C ARG A 244 18.25 -11.21 12.35
N VAL A 245 19.51 -11.20 11.90
CA VAL A 245 20.58 -12.03 12.43
C VAL A 245 21.53 -11.17 13.26
N GLU A 246 21.86 -11.63 14.46
CA GLU A 246 22.93 -11.06 15.28
C GLU A 246 24.27 -11.71 14.90
N ALA A 247 25.24 -10.89 14.52
CA ALA A 247 26.62 -11.28 14.23
C ALA A 247 27.57 -10.59 15.22
N GLU A 248 28.84 -11.00 15.23
CA GLU A 248 29.86 -10.45 16.16
C GLU A 248 30.05 -8.93 16.03
N ASP A 249 29.85 -8.40 14.83
CA ASP A 249 30.04 -7.00 14.46
C ASP A 249 28.73 -6.19 14.41
N GLY A 250 27.56 -6.81 14.59
CA GLY A 250 26.29 -6.10 14.65
C GLY A 250 25.07 -6.91 14.23
N GLN A 251 23.93 -6.20 14.09
CA GLN A 251 22.69 -6.80 13.61
C GLN A 251 22.50 -6.54 12.11
N TYR A 252 22.11 -7.59 11.39
CA TYR A 252 21.90 -7.55 9.94
C TYR A 252 20.53 -8.07 9.54
N ASN A 253 19.94 -7.44 8.52
CA ASN A 253 18.73 -7.92 7.89
C ASN A 253 19.10 -8.76 6.65
N VAL A 254 18.93 -10.08 6.74
CA VAL A 254 19.23 -11.03 5.66
C VAL A 254 17.96 -11.28 4.85
N MET A 255 18.00 -10.95 3.56
CA MET A 255 16.87 -11.10 2.64
C MET A 255 16.96 -12.41 1.86
N PHE A 256 15.90 -13.23 1.95
CA PHE A 256 15.73 -14.42 1.13
C PHE A 256 14.72 -14.10 0.02
N ILE A 257 15.20 -14.09 -1.22
CA ILE A 257 14.41 -13.67 -2.39
C ILE A 257 14.15 -14.89 -3.27
N GLY A 258 12.87 -15.24 -3.41
CA GLY A 258 12.41 -16.23 -4.36
C GLY A 258 12.42 -15.67 -5.79
N THR A 259 12.83 -16.49 -6.74
CA THR A 259 12.86 -16.15 -8.17
C THR A 259 11.90 -17.05 -8.94
N GLY A 260 11.27 -16.49 -9.98
CA GLY A 260 10.48 -17.25 -10.95
C GLY A 260 11.21 -17.29 -12.29
N ASN A 261 11.53 -18.48 -12.77
CA ASN A 261 12.01 -18.67 -14.14
C ASN A 261 10.80 -18.71 -15.08
N THR A 262 10.87 -17.98 -16.20
CA THR A 262 9.91 -18.14 -17.31
C THR A 262 10.41 -19.13 -18.36
N SER A 263 11.50 -19.86 -18.13
CA SER A 263 11.94 -20.93 -19.02
C SER A 263 11.05 -22.17 -18.83
N PRO A 264 10.77 -22.95 -19.89
CA PRO A 264 9.97 -24.18 -19.78
C PRO A 264 10.56 -25.12 -18.72
N PRO A 265 9.73 -25.91 -18.03
CA PRO A 265 10.08 -26.59 -16.79
C PRO A 265 11.11 -27.68 -17.06
N SER A 266 12.38 -27.39 -16.82
CA SER A 266 13.41 -28.44 -16.74
C SER A 266 14.14 -28.48 -15.40
N LEU A 267 13.87 -27.56 -14.47
CA LEU A 267 14.50 -27.57 -13.15
C LEU A 267 13.52 -27.14 -12.04
N PRO A 268 13.53 -27.79 -10.87
CA PRO A 268 12.74 -27.37 -9.71
C PRO A 268 13.16 -25.96 -9.25
N PRO A 269 12.25 -25.19 -8.63
CA PRO A 269 12.58 -23.86 -8.12
C PRO A 269 13.71 -23.96 -7.09
N SER A 270 14.89 -23.47 -7.46
CA SER A 270 16.01 -23.32 -6.53
C SER A 270 15.77 -22.08 -5.68
N LEU A 271 15.56 -22.25 -4.38
CA LEU A 271 15.88 -21.21 -3.40
C LEU A 271 17.39 -20.98 -3.51
N ASN A 272 17.80 -19.97 -4.26
CA ASN A 272 19.18 -19.50 -4.22
C ASN A 272 19.27 -18.45 -3.11
N PRO A 273 19.82 -18.78 -1.93
CA PRO A 273 20.18 -17.76 -0.96
C PRO A 273 21.28 -16.90 -1.57
N GLN A 274 20.90 -15.80 -2.23
CA GLN A 274 21.86 -14.75 -2.52
C GLN A 274 22.13 -14.03 -1.19
N ALA A 275 23.25 -14.35 -0.56
CA ALA A 275 23.84 -13.50 0.48
C ALA A 275 24.23 -12.17 -0.19
N LEU A 276 23.28 -11.24 -0.23
CA LEU A 276 23.50 -9.87 -0.68
C LEU A 276 24.20 -9.09 0.44
N PRO A 277 24.99 -8.06 0.11
CA PRO A 277 25.74 -7.30 1.10
C PRO A 277 24.79 -6.77 2.18
N SER A 278 25.20 -7.03 3.42
CA SER A 278 24.47 -6.68 4.63
C SER A 278 24.22 -5.17 4.70
N ILE A 279 22.95 -4.77 4.77
CA ILE A 279 22.58 -3.35 4.93
C ILE A 279 22.58 -3.04 6.43
N PRO A 280 23.41 -2.11 6.91
CA PRO A 280 23.38 -1.68 8.30
C PRO A 280 22.01 -1.09 8.64
N THR A 281 21.46 -1.45 9.80
CA THR A 281 20.25 -0.80 10.33
C THR A 281 20.52 0.71 10.53
N PRO A 282 19.63 1.62 10.09
CA PRO A 282 19.78 3.03 10.41
C PRO A 282 19.74 3.25 11.94
N PRO A 283 20.48 4.24 12.48
CA PRO A 283 20.45 4.55 13.90
C PRO A 283 19.07 5.08 14.34
N PRO A 284 18.75 5.00 15.65
CA PRO A 284 17.45 5.37 16.22
C PRO A 284 17.06 6.83 15.99
#